data_AF-B7PFE1-F1
#
_entry.id   AF-B7PFE1-F1
#
_cell.length_a   1.000
_cell.length_b   1.000
_cell.length_c   1.000
_cell.angle_alpha   90.00
_cell.angle_beta   90.00
_cell.angle_gamma   90.00
#
_symmetry.space_group_name_H-M   'P 1'
#
loop_
_entity.id
_entity.type
_entity.pdbx_description
1 polymer ?
#
loop_
_entity_poly.entity_id
_entity_poly.type
_entity_poly.pdbx_seq_one_letter_code
_entity_poly.pdbx_strand_id
1 'polypeptide(L)'
;MAFMDSPSSERFSLLLLEPGEIYFKDYSVYLYPDNVSEAEARRRLYSKNSVMSLKNDQVVEMLEGNFIRPYVFKRKRVAYLFSLTYGSIEECCRHISQLTRASTLSAAEHDVMVAAMVLSWQSRITFDRSCLEDLTEEIVLETKASKITPLVTNPGLVLLTSLRLYFQPFNNGLELYCSESALLKHLFLSFKTREDRDRVYDLLMRQPEAPY
;
A
#
# COMPACT_ATOMS: atom_id res chain seq x y z
N MET A 1 -12.92 -1.57 25.31
CA MET A 1 -13.71 -0.69 24.43
C MET A 1 -13.48 -1.17 23.01
N ALA A 2 -14.49 -1.80 22.45
CA ALA A 2 -14.46 -2.37 21.10
C ALA A 2 -14.54 -1.22 20.09
N PHE A 3 -13.54 -1.14 19.20
CA PHE A 3 -13.67 -0.33 17.99
C PHE A 3 -14.73 -1.01 17.12
N MET A 4 -15.87 -0.35 16.94
CA MET A 4 -16.84 -0.72 15.93
C MET A 4 -16.29 -0.20 14.60
N ASP A 5 -15.75 -1.07 13.77
CA ASP A 5 -15.46 -0.72 12.38
C ASP A 5 -16.79 -0.45 11.66
N SER A 6 -16.99 0.80 11.27
CA SER A 6 -18.04 1.15 10.31
C SER A 6 -17.71 0.51 8.96
N PRO A 7 -18.65 -0.18 8.28
CA PRO A 7 -18.39 -0.96 7.06
C PRO A 7 -18.11 -0.11 5.80
N SER A 8 -17.79 1.17 5.95
CA SER A 8 -17.55 2.10 4.85
C SER A 8 -16.44 3.11 5.17
N SER A 9 -15.46 2.72 5.98
CA SER A 9 -14.24 3.53 6.10
C SER A 9 -13.38 3.21 4.89
N GLU A 10 -13.64 3.89 3.77
CA GLU A 10 -12.62 4.06 2.74
C GLU A 10 -11.38 4.56 3.49
N ARG A 11 -10.35 3.71 3.62
CA ARG A 11 -9.04 4.14 4.13
C ARG A 11 -8.47 5.08 3.08
N PHE A 12 -8.92 6.32 3.10
CA PHE A 12 -8.40 7.36 2.24
C PHE A 12 -7.02 7.72 2.77
N SER A 13 -5.99 7.36 2.01
CA SER A 13 -4.66 7.88 2.24
C SER A 13 -4.67 9.36 1.88
N LEU A 14 -4.48 10.26 2.86
CA LEU A 14 -4.28 11.70 2.61
C LEU A 14 -2.94 12.02 1.93
N LEU A 15 -2.19 11.00 1.48
CA LEU A 15 -1.00 11.18 0.67
C LEU A 15 -1.41 11.69 -0.72
N LEU A 16 -1.50 13.02 -0.84
CA LEU A 16 -1.54 13.70 -2.11
C LEU A 16 -0.12 13.66 -2.68
N LEU A 17 0.13 12.75 -3.61
CA LEU A 17 1.39 12.70 -4.34
C LEU A 17 1.46 13.92 -5.28
N GLU A 18 2.54 14.68 -5.21
CA GLU A 18 2.85 15.72 -6.19
C GLU A 18 3.22 15.08 -7.55
N PRO A 19 3.13 15.83 -8.66
CA PRO A 19 3.55 15.33 -9.97
C PRO A 19 5.00 14.82 -9.95
N GLY A 20 5.18 13.52 -10.22
CA GLY A 20 6.49 12.85 -10.20
C GLY A 20 6.79 12.10 -8.89
N GLU A 21 5.96 12.25 -7.86
CA GLU A 21 6.05 11.43 -6.66
C GLU A 21 5.43 10.04 -6.89
N ILE A 22 6.05 9.03 -6.27
CA ILE A 22 5.65 7.64 -6.43
C ILE A 22 5.41 7.03 -5.06
N TYR A 23 4.21 6.50 -4.87
CA TYR A 23 3.93 5.65 -3.73
C TYR A 23 4.53 4.27 -3.94
N PHE A 24 5.54 3.93 -3.13
CA PHE A 24 6.24 2.65 -3.24
C PHE A 24 5.61 1.58 -2.36
N LYS A 25 5.58 1.82 -1.05
CA LYS A 25 5.16 0.85 -0.03
C LYS A 25 5.01 1.59 1.29
N ASP A 26 3.99 1.25 2.06
CA ASP A 26 3.89 1.62 3.46
C ASP A 26 4.57 0.58 4.36
N TYR A 27 5.07 1.10 5.47
CA TYR A 27 5.48 0.30 6.59
C TYR A 27 4.80 0.86 7.83
N SER A 28 4.04 0.03 8.53
CA SER A 28 3.63 0.34 9.89
C SER A 28 4.80 0.09 10.82
N VAL A 29 5.12 1.10 11.62
CA VAL A 29 6.27 1.08 12.52
C VAL A 29 5.84 1.48 13.91
N TYR A 30 6.45 0.85 14.91
CA TYR A 30 6.46 1.38 16.26
C TYR A 30 7.65 2.34 16.39
N LEU A 31 7.36 3.62 16.61
CA LEU A 31 8.37 4.63 16.91
C LEU A 31 8.64 4.65 18.42
N TYR A 32 9.90 4.45 18.81
CA TYR A 32 10.31 4.62 20.20
C TYR A 32 10.61 6.10 20.48
N PRO A 33 9.98 6.72 21.49
CA PRO A 33 10.21 8.13 21.82
C PRO A 33 11.63 8.37 22.33
N ASP A 34 12.13 9.60 22.10
CA ASP A 34 13.49 10.06 22.41
C ASP A 34 13.95 9.82 23.87
N ASN A 35 13.00 9.64 24.79
CA ASN A 35 13.27 9.40 26.21
C ASN A 35 13.55 7.92 26.57
N VAL A 36 13.46 7.00 25.61
CA VAL A 36 13.75 5.58 25.82
C VAL A 36 15.17 5.28 25.34
N SER A 37 16.01 4.74 26.23
CA SER A 37 17.36 4.33 25.84
C SER A 37 17.31 3.18 24.83
N GLU A 38 18.29 3.10 23.91
CA GLU A 38 18.35 2.04 22.91
C GLU A 38 18.32 0.63 23.54
N ALA A 39 18.95 0.48 24.72
CA ALA A 39 18.94 -0.77 25.49
C ALA A 39 17.54 -1.14 26.02
N GLU A 40 16.77 -0.15 26.48
CA GLU A 40 15.39 -0.34 26.96
C GLU A 40 14.42 -0.61 25.80
N ALA A 41 14.58 0.10 24.68
CA ALA A 41 13.82 -0.17 23.45
C ALA A 41 14.06 -1.61 22.97
N ARG A 42 15.32 -2.07 22.98
CA ARG A 42 15.71 -3.45 22.66
C ARG A 42 15.18 -4.48 23.66
N ARG A 43 15.05 -4.12 24.94
CA ARG A 43 14.57 -5.03 26.00
C ARG A 43 13.05 -5.23 25.97
N ARG A 44 12.28 -4.21 25.59
CA ARG A 44 10.81 -4.31 25.42
C ARG A 44 10.39 -5.22 24.26
N LEU A 45 11.35 -5.69 23.44
CA LEU A 45 11.13 -6.47 22.22
C LEU A 45 11.20 -7.99 22.45
N TYR A 46 10.48 -8.54 23.42
CA TYR A 46 10.54 -9.97 23.78
C TYR A 46 10.28 -11.00 22.65
N SER A 47 9.98 -10.63 21.39
CA SER A 47 9.97 -11.61 20.28
C SER A 47 10.02 -11.11 18.83
N LYS A 48 10.04 -9.80 18.52
CA LYS A 48 10.00 -9.34 17.11
C LYS A 48 11.37 -8.88 16.61
N ASN A 49 11.92 -9.67 15.70
CA ASN A 49 13.25 -9.49 15.14
C ASN A 49 13.42 -8.15 14.40
N SER A 50 14.51 -7.49 14.79
CA SER A 50 15.18 -6.35 14.15
C SER A 50 14.59 -4.97 14.49
N VAL A 51 15.47 -4.02 14.83
CA VAL A 51 15.17 -2.60 15.07
C VAL A 51 16.02 -1.82 14.08
N MET A 52 15.44 -0.79 13.45
CA MET A 52 16.15 0.12 12.56
C MET A 52 16.37 1.46 13.25
N SER A 53 17.62 1.94 13.25
CA SER A 53 17.98 3.30 13.66
C SER A 53 18.16 4.18 12.44
N LEU A 54 17.37 5.25 12.34
CA LEU A 54 17.51 6.25 11.29
C LEU A 54 18.07 7.54 11.89
N LYS A 55 19.20 7.99 11.37
CA LYS A 55 19.84 9.26 11.75
C LYS A 55 19.72 10.22 10.58
N ASN A 56 19.01 11.32 10.78
CA ASN A 56 18.72 12.29 9.72
C ASN A 56 19.11 13.70 10.19
N ASP A 57 19.64 14.49 9.26
CA ASP A 57 19.97 15.91 9.50
C ASP A 57 18.71 16.81 9.37
N GLN A 58 17.68 16.30 8.69
CA GLN A 58 16.40 16.97 8.49
C GLN A 58 15.27 15.96 8.64
N VAL A 59 14.22 16.34 9.37
CA VAL A 59 13.00 15.55 9.50
C VAL A 59 11.79 16.44 9.31
N VAL A 60 10.83 15.94 8.55
CA VAL A 60 9.55 16.58 8.30
C VAL A 60 8.49 15.72 8.95
N GLU A 61 7.80 16.25 9.96
CA GLU A 61 6.72 15.53 10.62
C GLU A 61 5.39 15.90 9.96
N MET A 62 4.67 14.86 9.53
CA MET A 62 3.24 14.94 9.21
C MET A 62 2.43 15.05 10.49
N LEU A 63 1.23 15.60 10.41
CA LEU A 63 0.47 15.96 11.60
C LEU A 63 -0.29 14.79 12.21
N GLU A 64 -0.30 14.80 13.53
CA GLU A 64 -1.06 13.89 14.38
C GLU A 64 -2.56 14.15 14.25
N GLY A 65 -3.35 13.08 14.09
CA GLY A 65 -4.81 13.14 14.23
C GLY A 65 -5.62 13.52 12.98
N ASN A 66 -5.09 13.38 11.77
CA ASN A 66 -5.83 13.62 10.52
C ASN A 66 -6.35 15.06 10.33
N PHE A 67 -5.76 16.04 11.04
CA PHE A 67 -6.10 17.47 10.93
C PHE A 67 -5.18 18.19 9.94
N ILE A 68 -5.76 19.01 9.06
CA ILE A 68 -5.00 19.87 8.14
C ILE A 68 -4.31 20.97 8.96
N ARG A 69 -2.99 20.91 9.07
CA ARG A 69 -2.12 21.99 9.58
C ARG A 69 -0.82 22.02 8.74
N PRO A 70 0.11 22.96 8.97
CA PRO A 70 1.41 22.96 8.31
C PRO A 70 2.34 21.85 8.80
N TYR A 71 3.18 21.32 7.91
CA TYR A 71 4.27 20.40 8.23
C TYR A 71 5.25 21.01 9.24
N VAL A 72 5.81 20.18 10.13
CA VAL A 72 6.83 20.60 11.10
C VAL A 72 8.21 20.22 10.59
N PHE A 73 8.99 21.22 10.19
CA PHE A 73 10.35 21.03 9.70
C PHE A 73 11.36 21.12 10.85
N LYS A 74 11.98 19.99 11.19
CA LYS A 74 13.07 19.90 12.18
C LYS A 74 14.40 19.78 11.44
N ARG A 75 15.13 20.89 11.33
CA ARG A 75 16.50 20.95 10.78
C ARG A 75 17.55 20.74 11.86
N LYS A 76 17.51 19.59 12.52
CA LYS A 76 18.49 19.20 13.55
C LYS A 76 18.80 17.72 13.38
N ARG A 77 20.01 17.31 13.76
CA ARG A 77 20.37 15.89 13.84
C ARG A 77 19.46 15.21 14.83
N VAL A 78 18.61 14.32 14.31
CA VAL A 78 17.70 13.48 15.10
C VAL A 78 17.96 12.02 14.76
N ALA A 79 17.86 11.18 15.77
CA ALA A 79 17.96 9.74 15.62
C ALA A 79 16.64 9.14 16.11
N TYR A 80 15.99 8.37 15.25
CA TYR A 80 14.77 7.66 15.59
C TYR A 80 15.01 6.16 15.54
N LEU A 81 14.36 5.44 16.47
CA LEU A 81 14.37 3.99 16.51
C LEU A 81 12.99 3.48 16.13
N PHE A 82 12.95 2.58 15.14
CA PHE A 82 11.74 2.00 14.62
C PHE A 82 11.80 0.47 14.69
N SER A 83 10.68 -0.15 15.04
CA SER A 83 10.44 -1.58 14.80
C SER A 83 9.33 -1.70 13.78
N LEU A 84 9.52 -2.50 12.73
CA LEU A 84 8.46 -2.79 11.78
C LEU A 84 7.38 -3.65 12.45
N THR A 85 6.11 -3.32 12.25
CA THR A 85 4.98 -4.14 12.70
C THR A 85 4.83 -5.39 11.83
N TYR A 86 5.11 -5.24 10.53
CA TYR A 86 5.12 -6.26 9.49
C TYR A 86 6.30 -6.05 8.53
N GLY A 87 6.76 -7.12 7.89
CA GLY A 87 7.86 -7.07 6.93
C GLY A 87 9.26 -7.14 7.55
N SER A 88 10.27 -7.28 6.69
CA SER A 88 11.67 -7.39 7.12
C SER A 88 12.40 -6.04 7.06
N ILE A 89 13.21 -5.75 8.08
CA ILE A 89 14.06 -4.56 8.09
C ILE A 89 15.11 -4.62 7.00
N GLU A 90 15.62 -5.80 6.68
CA GLU A 90 16.60 -5.95 5.60
C GLU A 90 16.02 -5.50 4.24
N GLU A 91 14.79 -5.90 3.91
CA GLU A 91 14.11 -5.46 2.69
C GLU A 91 13.83 -3.95 2.71
N CYS A 92 13.39 -3.41 3.85
CA CYS A 92 13.18 -1.97 4.03
C CYS A 92 14.50 -1.19 3.80
N CYS A 93 15.60 -1.61 4.43
CA CYS A 93 16.92 -1.02 4.25
C CYS A 93 17.40 -1.13 2.80
N ARG A 94 17.11 -2.24 2.11
CA ARG A 94 17.44 -2.41 0.69
C ARG A 94 16.71 -1.39 -0.19
N HIS A 95 15.42 -1.17 0.06
CA HIS A 95 14.64 -0.15 -0.66
C HIS A 95 15.16 1.27 -0.38
N ILE A 96 15.37 1.62 0.90
CA ILE A 96 15.93 2.92 1.28
C ILE A 96 17.29 3.14 0.60
N SER A 97 18.17 2.13 0.61
CA SER A 97 19.49 2.24 -0.02
C SER A 97 19.41 2.45 -1.53
N GLN A 98 18.47 1.79 -2.21
CA GLN A 98 18.23 1.99 -3.64
C GLN A 98 17.73 3.40 -3.92
N LEU A 99 16.77 3.92 -3.15
CA LEU A 99 16.25 5.27 -3.32
C LEU A 99 17.31 6.33 -3.04
N THR A 100 18.13 6.15 -1.99
CA THR A 100 19.27 7.03 -1.70
C THR A 100 20.29 7.02 -2.83
N ARG A 101 20.50 5.88 -3.50
CA ARG A 101 21.36 5.85 -4.69
C ARG A 101 20.72 6.56 -5.87
N ALA A 102 19.43 6.38 -6.10
CA ALA A 102 18.72 7.04 -7.18
C ALA A 102 18.80 8.57 -7.06
N SER A 103 18.71 9.11 -5.84
CA SER A 103 18.75 10.57 -5.61
C SER A 103 20.08 11.24 -5.92
N THR A 104 21.17 10.47 -6.07
CA THR A 104 22.49 10.99 -6.47
C THR A 104 22.76 10.91 -7.98
N LEU A 105 21.84 10.32 -8.74
CA LEU A 105 21.98 10.14 -10.20
C LEU A 105 21.51 11.37 -10.98
N SER A 106 21.84 11.42 -12.27
CA SER A 106 21.23 12.39 -13.18
C SER A 106 19.72 12.15 -13.32
N ALA A 107 18.94 13.16 -13.73
CA ALA A 107 17.48 13.04 -13.83
C ALA A 107 17.04 11.86 -14.72
N ALA A 108 17.69 11.65 -15.87
CA ALA A 108 17.37 10.55 -16.77
C ALA A 108 17.65 9.16 -16.14
N GLU A 109 18.78 9.01 -15.47
CA GLU A 109 19.16 7.75 -14.81
C GLU A 109 18.33 7.49 -13.55
N HIS A 110 17.99 8.55 -12.81
CA HIS A 110 17.06 8.51 -11.69
C HIS A 110 15.71 7.94 -12.15
N ASP A 111 15.12 8.49 -13.21
CA ASP A 111 13.81 8.08 -13.70
C ASP A 111 13.82 6.63 -14.19
N VAL A 112 14.88 6.21 -14.88
CA VAL A 112 15.06 4.81 -15.31
C VAL A 112 15.19 3.88 -14.10
N MET A 113 15.99 4.26 -13.09
CA MET A 113 16.18 3.45 -11.89
C MET A 113 14.88 3.32 -11.09
N VAL A 114 14.16 4.43 -10.88
CA VAL A 114 12.89 4.46 -10.16
C VAL A 114 11.83 3.66 -10.91
N ALA A 115 11.71 3.81 -12.23
CA ALA A 115 10.78 3.03 -13.04
C ALA A 115 11.08 1.52 -12.94
N ALA A 116 12.35 1.12 -12.98
CA ALA A 116 12.74 -0.28 -12.81
C ALA A 116 12.37 -0.82 -11.43
N MET A 117 12.55 -0.02 -10.36
CA MET A 117 12.13 -0.39 -9.01
C MET A 117 10.61 -0.57 -8.91
N VAL A 118 9.81 0.35 -9.49
CA VAL A 118 8.34 0.25 -9.52
C VAL A 118 7.91 -1.00 -10.27
N LEU A 119 8.46 -1.26 -11.46
CA LEU A 119 8.15 -2.47 -12.23
C LEU A 119 8.50 -3.75 -11.47
N SER A 120 9.64 -3.75 -10.80
CA SER A 120 10.11 -4.86 -9.97
C SER A 120 9.16 -5.13 -8.79
N TRP A 121 8.66 -4.08 -8.16
CA TRP A 121 7.70 -4.18 -7.08
C TRP A 121 6.33 -4.65 -7.59
N GLN A 122 5.81 -4.00 -8.63
CA GLN A 122 4.53 -4.36 -9.25
C GLN A 122 4.52 -5.79 -9.77
N SER A 123 5.65 -6.38 -10.16
CA SER A 123 5.70 -7.78 -10.60
C SER A 123 5.52 -8.77 -9.45
N ARG A 124 6.01 -8.44 -8.25
CA ARG A 124 6.03 -9.31 -7.07
C ARG A 124 4.86 -9.13 -6.12
N ILE A 125 4.18 -7.97 -6.14
CA ILE A 125 3.05 -7.74 -5.25
C ILE A 125 1.91 -8.71 -5.56
N THR A 126 1.35 -9.29 -4.50
CA THR A 126 0.18 -10.17 -4.52
C THR A 126 -0.91 -9.58 -3.64
N PHE A 127 -2.15 -10.02 -3.88
CA PHE A 127 -3.29 -9.54 -3.12
C PHE A 127 -3.18 -9.96 -1.65
N ASP A 128 -3.51 -9.05 -0.72
CA ASP A 128 -3.51 -9.37 0.71
C ASP A 128 -4.70 -10.28 1.05
N ARG A 129 -4.43 -11.57 1.24
CA ARG A 129 -5.48 -12.57 1.51
C ARG A 129 -6.19 -12.34 2.85
N SER A 130 -5.62 -11.56 3.76
CA SER A 130 -6.30 -11.20 5.02
C SER A 130 -7.45 -10.21 4.80
N CYS A 131 -7.53 -9.61 3.61
CA CYS A 131 -8.59 -8.70 3.20
C CYS A 131 -9.82 -9.40 2.62
N LEU A 132 -9.83 -10.73 2.53
CA LEU A 132 -11.02 -11.48 2.10
C LEU A 132 -12.13 -11.33 3.13
N GLU A 133 -13.34 -11.02 2.67
CA GLU A 133 -14.50 -10.86 3.55
C GLU A 133 -15.01 -12.23 4.03
N ASP A 134 -14.98 -13.23 3.16
CA ASP A 134 -15.28 -14.61 3.50
C ASP A 134 -14.10 -15.53 3.14
N LEU A 135 -13.59 -16.24 4.15
CA LEU A 135 -12.46 -17.16 4.03
C LEU A 135 -12.81 -18.47 3.31
N THR A 136 -14.10 -18.73 3.08
CA THR A 136 -14.58 -19.87 2.28
C THR A 136 -14.62 -19.57 0.78
N GLU A 137 -14.41 -18.31 0.39
CA GLU A 137 -14.32 -17.92 -1.02
C GLU A 137 -13.12 -18.56 -1.71
N GLU A 138 -13.36 -19.17 -2.87
CA GLU A 138 -12.31 -19.73 -3.71
C GLU A 138 -11.78 -18.67 -4.68
N ILE A 139 -10.47 -18.59 -4.81
CA ILE A 139 -9.84 -17.61 -5.70
C ILE A 139 -9.77 -18.15 -7.11
N VAL A 140 -10.47 -17.46 -8.01
CA VAL A 140 -10.59 -17.81 -9.43
C VAL A 140 -9.48 -17.15 -10.23
N LEU A 141 -9.16 -15.88 -9.94
CA LEU A 141 -8.15 -15.11 -10.66
C LEU A 141 -7.55 -14.01 -9.78
N GLU A 142 -6.24 -13.83 -9.90
CA GLU A 142 -5.52 -12.64 -9.42
C GLU A 142 -4.80 -11.98 -10.61
N THR A 143 -5.03 -10.69 -10.86
CA THR A 143 -4.39 -9.94 -11.95
C THR A 143 -4.18 -8.46 -11.60
N LYS A 144 -3.44 -7.74 -12.45
CA LYS A 144 -3.15 -6.30 -12.31
C LYS A 144 -4.03 -5.49 -13.26
N ALA A 145 -4.66 -4.45 -12.74
CA ALA A 145 -5.48 -3.55 -13.53
C ALA A 145 -5.42 -2.13 -12.97
N SER A 146 -5.87 -1.15 -13.74
CA SER A 146 -6.08 0.21 -13.27
C SER A 146 -7.57 0.53 -13.21
N LYS A 147 -8.06 0.93 -12.05
CA LYS A 147 -9.40 1.45 -11.87
C LYS A 147 -9.46 2.85 -12.48
N ILE A 148 -10.43 3.05 -13.37
CA ILE A 148 -10.68 4.32 -14.03
C ILE A 148 -11.86 5.00 -13.33
N THR A 149 -11.60 6.17 -12.78
CA THR A 149 -12.63 7.11 -12.31
C THR A 149 -12.58 8.37 -13.18
N PRO A 150 -13.63 9.21 -13.21
CA PRO A 150 -13.65 10.38 -14.09
C PRO A 150 -12.46 11.33 -13.95
N LEU A 151 -11.80 11.35 -12.78
CA LEU A 151 -10.71 12.28 -12.48
C LEU A 151 -9.35 11.59 -12.31
N VAL A 152 -9.33 10.29 -12.03
CA VAL A 152 -8.10 9.58 -11.60
C VAL A 152 -8.06 8.16 -12.16
N THR A 153 -6.86 7.74 -12.59
CA THR A 153 -6.52 6.35 -12.89
C THR A 153 -5.69 5.78 -11.75
N ASN A 154 -6.23 4.81 -11.03
CA ASN A 154 -5.56 4.19 -9.87
C ASN A 154 -5.11 2.76 -10.21
N PRO A 155 -3.81 2.46 -10.23
CA PRO A 155 -3.32 1.10 -10.44
C PRO A 155 -3.49 0.24 -9.17
N GLY A 156 -3.78 -1.04 -9.37
CA GLY A 156 -3.99 -1.98 -8.28
C GLY A 156 -4.07 -3.44 -8.72
N LEU A 157 -4.44 -4.29 -7.78
CA LEU A 157 -4.72 -5.71 -7.97
C LEU A 157 -6.21 -5.94 -8.05
N VAL A 158 -6.61 -6.81 -8.98
CA VAL A 158 -7.97 -7.34 -9.10
C VAL A 158 -7.93 -8.80 -8.66
N LEU A 159 -8.76 -9.14 -7.68
CA LEU A 159 -8.97 -10.52 -7.25
C LEU A 159 -10.43 -10.89 -7.52
N LEU A 160 -10.63 -11.87 -8.39
CA LEU A 160 -11.93 -12.49 -8.60
C LEU A 160 -12.01 -13.77 -7.78
N THR A 161 -13.01 -13.83 -6.91
CA THR A 161 -13.36 -15.03 -6.16
C THR A 161 -14.63 -15.68 -6.71
N SER A 162 -15.03 -16.81 -6.13
CA SER A 162 -16.29 -17.49 -6.42
C SER A 162 -17.54 -16.66 -6.08
N LEU A 163 -17.40 -15.60 -5.27
CA LEU A 163 -18.54 -14.78 -4.81
C LEU A 163 -18.42 -13.30 -5.16
N ARG A 164 -17.21 -12.75 -5.26
CA ARG A 164 -16.98 -11.30 -5.25
C ARG A 164 -15.80 -10.88 -6.12
N LEU A 165 -15.82 -9.62 -6.52
CA LEU A 165 -14.69 -8.95 -7.15
C LEU A 165 -14.08 -7.95 -6.17
N TYR A 166 -12.79 -8.11 -5.89
CA TYR A 166 -12.02 -7.20 -5.04
C TYR A 166 -11.08 -6.37 -5.90
N PHE A 167 -10.95 -5.09 -5.55
CA PHE A 167 -9.88 -4.23 -6.05
C PHE A 167 -9.04 -3.72 -4.89
N GLN A 168 -7.74 -3.98 -4.94
CA GLN A 168 -6.77 -3.48 -3.99
C GLN A 168 -5.86 -2.44 -4.67
N PRO A 169 -6.12 -1.13 -4.52
CA PRO A 169 -5.20 -0.11 -5.01
C PRO A 169 -3.80 -0.23 -4.41
N PHE A 170 -2.79 0.17 -5.18
CA PHE A 170 -1.40 0.19 -4.71
C PHE A 170 -1.12 1.26 -3.64
N ASN A 171 -1.88 2.35 -3.63
CA ASN A 171 -1.70 3.49 -2.72
C ASN A 171 -2.52 3.39 -1.42
N ASN A 172 -2.75 2.16 -0.96
CA ASN A 172 -3.52 1.76 0.22
C ASN A 172 -5.05 1.89 0.08
N GLY A 173 -5.74 0.82 0.47
CA GLY A 173 -7.19 0.69 0.45
C GLY A 173 -7.60 -0.69 -0.05
N LEU A 174 -8.80 -1.12 0.32
CA LEU A 174 -9.47 -2.25 -0.30
C LEU A 174 -10.86 -1.78 -0.67
N GLU A 175 -11.27 -2.08 -1.89
CA GLU A 175 -12.60 -1.78 -2.39
C GLU A 175 -13.28 -3.10 -2.78
N LEU A 176 -14.48 -3.29 -2.21
CA LEU A 176 -15.33 -4.45 -2.44
C LEU A 176 -16.39 -4.11 -3.48
N TYR A 177 -16.57 -4.99 -4.46
CA TYR A 177 -17.59 -4.85 -5.48
C TYR A 177 -18.48 -6.10 -5.47
N CYS A 178 -19.65 -6.02 -4.83
CA CYS A 178 -20.71 -7.05 -4.98
C CYS A 178 -22.12 -6.61 -4.53
N SER A 179 -23.13 -7.19 -5.20
CA SER A 179 -24.60 -7.13 -5.05
C SER A 179 -25.34 -5.90 -5.62
N GLU A 180 -26.60 -6.12 -6.02
CA GLU A 180 -27.56 -5.14 -6.58
C GLU A 180 -27.80 -3.89 -5.69
N SER A 181 -27.40 -3.99 -4.41
CA SER A 181 -27.45 -2.90 -3.44
C SER A 181 -26.20 -2.00 -3.44
N ALA A 182 -25.17 -2.34 -4.22
CA ALA A 182 -23.94 -1.57 -4.29
C ALA A 182 -24.18 -0.17 -4.86
N LEU A 183 -23.70 0.85 -4.15
CA LEU A 183 -23.76 2.25 -4.57
C LEU A 183 -23.01 2.50 -5.90
N LEU A 184 -22.04 1.64 -6.22
CA LEU A 184 -21.25 1.66 -7.46
C LEU A 184 -21.87 0.73 -8.51
N LYS A 185 -22.66 1.32 -9.41
CA LYS A 185 -23.30 0.59 -10.53
C LYS A 185 -22.36 0.28 -11.69
N HIS A 186 -21.23 1.00 -11.79
CA HIS A 186 -20.29 0.87 -12.89
C HIS A 186 -18.85 0.85 -12.37
N LEU A 187 -18.13 -0.20 -12.74
CA LEU A 187 -16.71 -0.37 -12.48
C LEU A 187 -15.97 -0.37 -13.82
N PHE A 188 -15.04 0.56 -13.99
CA PHE A 188 -14.20 0.65 -15.18
C PHE A 188 -12.78 0.21 -14.84
N LEU A 189 -12.32 -0.85 -15.49
CA LEU A 189 -10.97 -1.39 -15.34
C LEU A 189 -10.23 -1.31 -16.68
N SER A 190 -9.00 -0.81 -16.64
CA SER A 190 -8.04 -0.88 -17.74
C SER A 190 -7.00 -1.95 -17.44
N PHE A 191 -6.68 -2.77 -18.43
CA PHE A 191 -5.71 -3.86 -18.32
C PHE A 191 -4.52 -3.59 -19.23
N LYS A 192 -3.35 -4.09 -18.82
CA LYS A 192 -2.12 -3.91 -19.59
C LYS A 192 -2.16 -4.65 -20.93
N THR A 193 -2.80 -5.82 -20.97
CA THR A 193 -2.90 -6.66 -22.16
C THR A 193 -4.37 -6.97 -22.47
N ARG A 194 -4.64 -7.25 -23.75
CA ARG A 194 -5.97 -7.67 -24.19
C ARG A 194 -6.32 -9.04 -23.60
N GLU A 195 -5.34 -9.91 -23.52
CA GLU A 195 -5.46 -11.28 -23.02
C GLU A 195 -5.90 -11.29 -21.55
N ASP A 196 -5.33 -10.42 -20.72
CA ASP A 196 -5.73 -10.30 -19.30
C ASP A 196 -7.18 -9.81 -19.16
N ARG A 197 -7.58 -8.82 -19.96
CA ARG A 197 -8.96 -8.32 -19.99
C ARG A 197 -9.95 -9.40 -20.42
N ASP A 198 -9.67 -10.05 -21.54
CA ASP A 198 -10.56 -11.06 -22.13
C ASP A 198 -10.69 -12.25 -21.15
N ARG A 199 -9.60 -12.63 -20.47
CA ARG A 199 -9.61 -13.65 -19.40
C ARG A 199 -10.47 -13.26 -18.20
N VAL A 200 -10.38 -12.01 -17.73
CA VAL A 200 -11.22 -11.52 -16.63
C VAL A 200 -12.70 -11.54 -17.04
N TYR A 201 -13.00 -11.05 -18.24
CA TYR A 201 -14.36 -11.02 -18.79
C TYR A 201 -14.95 -12.44 -18.88
N ASP A 202 -14.22 -13.38 -19.47
CA ASP A 202 -14.66 -14.76 -19.62
C ASP A 202 -14.91 -15.43 -18.27
N LEU A 203 -14.08 -15.15 -17.26
CA LEU A 203 -14.24 -15.72 -15.92
C LEU A 203 -15.40 -15.10 -15.14
N LEU A 204 -15.66 -13.80 -15.33
CA LEU A 204 -16.83 -13.12 -14.77
C LEU A 204 -18.13 -13.66 -15.36
N MET A 205 -18.18 -13.86 -16.68
CA MET A 205 -19.36 -14.41 -17.37
C MET A 205 -19.64 -15.88 -17.00
N ARG A 206 -18.65 -16.60 -16.48
CA ARG A 206 -18.78 -17.99 -16.03
C ARG A 206 -19.14 -18.13 -14.55
N GLN A 207 -19.08 -17.05 -13.77
CA GLN A 207 -19.49 -17.13 -12.37
C GLN A 207 -21.00 -17.45 -12.33
N PRO A 208 -21.43 -18.38 -11.46
CA PRO A 208 -22.86 -18.53 -11.19
C PRO A 208 -23.40 -17.18 -10.75
N GLU A 209 -24.64 -16.84 -11.12
CA GLU A 209 -25.33 -15.67 -10.55
C GLU A 209 -25.14 -15.75 -9.03
N ALA A 210 -24.47 -14.75 -8.46
CA ALA A 210 -24.20 -14.71 -7.04
C ALA A 210 -25.55 -14.93 -6.33
N PRO A 211 -25.69 -15.95 -5.46
CA PRO A 211 -26.95 -16.20 -4.80
C PRO A 211 -27.32 -14.93 -4.03
N TYR A 212 -28.47 -14.39 -4.40
CA TYR A 212 -29.20 -13.24 -3.88
C TYR A 212 -28.87 -12.84 -2.44
#